data_AF-A0A494GA55-F1
#
_entry.id   AF-A0A494GA55-F1
#
_cell.length_a   1.000
_cell.length_b   1.000
_cell.length_c   1.000
_cell.angle_alpha   90.00
_cell.angle_beta   90.00
_cell.angle_gamma   90.00
#
_symmetry.space_group_name_H-M   'P 1'
#
loop_
_entity.id
_entity.type
_entity.pdbx_description
1 polymer ?
#
loop_
_entity_poly.entity_id
_entity_poly.type
_entity_poly.pdbx_seq_one_letter_code
_entity_poly.pdbx_strand_id
1 'polypeptide(L)'
;MAALAVSERLFQISQEIQEIENELGQRRFALRAFLRHLRPASPAVVGDRMRAANENIMRLETRRQMLRDEQRALIVQAVTLGDRRD
;
A
#
# COMPACT_ATOMS: atom_id res chain seq x y z
N MET A 1 11.90 26.70 -4.65
CA MET A 1 12.37 25.33 -4.34
C MET A 1 11.29 24.45 -3.68
N ALA A 2 10.48 24.94 -2.73
CA ALA A 2 9.46 24.13 -2.04
C ALA A 2 8.43 23.40 -2.95
N ALA A 3 7.92 24.05 -4.01
CA ALA A 3 6.96 23.43 -4.92
C ALA A 3 7.54 22.22 -5.67
N LEU A 4 8.82 22.27 -6.06
CA LEU A 4 9.50 21.18 -6.76
C LEU A 4 9.65 19.95 -5.85
N ALA A 5 10.02 20.17 -4.58
CA ALA A 5 10.14 19.11 -3.58
C ALA A 5 8.79 18.44 -3.28
N VAL A 6 7.69 19.21 -3.24
CA VAL A 6 6.33 18.65 -3.08
C VAL A 6 5.94 17.78 -4.29
N SER A 7 6.23 18.24 -5.50
CA SER A 7 5.99 17.46 -6.73
C SER A 7 6.79 16.16 -6.78
N GLU A 8 8.08 16.20 -6.41
CA GLU A 8 8.93 15.02 -6.34
C GLU A 8 8.42 14.00 -5.33
N ARG A 9 8.05 14.46 -4.12
CA ARG A 9 7.48 13.56 -3.10
C ARG A 9 6.14 12.96 -3.53
N LEU A 10 5.27 13.73 -4.17
CA LEU A 10 4.00 13.23 -4.72
C LEU A 10 4.21 12.14 -5.79
N PHE A 11 5.24 12.29 -6.63
CA PHE A 11 5.61 11.27 -7.60
C PHE A 11 6.09 9.99 -6.92
N GLN A 12 6.99 10.10 -5.95
CA GLN A 12 7.50 8.96 -5.17
C GLN A 12 6.36 8.21 -4.44
N ILE A 13 5.49 8.95 -3.75
CA ILE A 13 4.31 8.36 -3.08
C ILE A 13 3.42 7.60 -4.07
N SER A 14 3.22 8.14 -5.27
CA SER A 14 2.40 7.48 -6.29
C SER A 14 3.04 6.17 -6.78
N GLN A 15 4.37 6.13 -6.93
CA GLN A 15 5.09 4.91 -7.25
C GLN A 15 4.99 3.88 -6.10
N GLU A 16 5.24 4.30 -4.86
CA GLU A 16 5.15 3.43 -3.68
C GLU A 16 3.73 2.84 -3.53
N ILE A 17 2.67 3.63 -3.75
CA ILE A 17 1.29 3.15 -3.71
C ILE A 17 1.06 2.09 -4.79
N GLN A 18 1.52 2.32 -6.03
CA GLN A 18 1.36 1.38 -7.13
C GLN A 18 2.07 0.04 -6.85
N GLU A 19 3.27 0.08 -6.28
CA GLU A 19 4.01 -1.11 -5.87
C GLU A 19 3.26 -1.89 -4.79
N ILE A 20 2.74 -1.21 -3.77
CA ILE A 20 1.97 -1.82 -2.70
C ILE A 20 0.68 -2.45 -3.24
N GLU A 21 -0.03 -1.78 -4.16
CA GLU A 21 -1.24 -2.30 -4.78
C GLU A 21 -0.95 -3.57 -5.60
N ASN A 22 0.15 -3.58 -6.35
CA ASN A 22 0.63 -4.76 -7.08
C ASN A 22 0.95 -5.91 -6.12
N GLU A 23 1.69 -5.65 -5.06
CA GLU A 23 2.08 -6.65 -4.07
C GLU A 23 0.86 -7.22 -3.33
N LEU A 24 -0.10 -6.37 -2.95
CA LEU A 24 -1.38 -6.80 -2.38
C LEU A 24 -2.14 -7.69 -3.36
N GLY A 25 -2.18 -7.34 -4.64
CA GLY A 25 -2.79 -8.13 -5.70
C GLY A 25 -2.17 -9.53 -5.80
N GLN A 26 -0.85 -9.61 -5.87
CA GLN A 26 -0.10 -10.87 -5.94
C GLN A 26 -0.33 -11.74 -4.69
N ARG A 27 -0.28 -11.15 -3.49
CA ARG A 27 -0.49 -11.87 -2.23
C ARG A 27 -1.91 -12.42 -2.10
N ARG A 28 -2.92 -11.60 -2.44
CA ARG A 28 -4.32 -12.04 -2.45
C ARG A 28 -4.56 -13.14 -3.48
N PHE A 29 -3.93 -13.05 -4.64
CA PHE A 29 -3.98 -14.11 -5.66
C PHE A 29 -3.36 -15.41 -5.15
N ALA A 30 -2.15 -15.35 -4.57
CA ALA A 30 -1.45 -16.50 -4.02
C ALA A 30 -2.26 -17.17 -2.89
N LEU A 31 -2.87 -16.38 -2.00
CA LEU A 31 -3.74 -16.89 -0.94
C LEU A 31 -4.97 -17.61 -1.51
N ARG A 32 -5.64 -17.04 -2.51
CA ARG A 32 -6.77 -17.70 -3.19
C ARG A 32 -6.36 -18.98 -3.90
N ALA A 33 -5.19 -19.01 -4.53
CA ALA A 33 -4.65 -20.21 -5.16
C ALA A 33 -4.35 -21.30 -4.12
N PHE A 34 -3.73 -20.92 -2.99
CA PHE A 34 -3.47 -21.82 -1.87
C PHE A 34 -4.76 -22.43 -1.31
N LEU A 35 -5.79 -21.61 -1.06
CA LEU A 35 -7.08 -22.09 -0.57
C LEU A 35 -7.79 -23.02 -1.56
N ARG A 36 -7.69 -22.75 -2.87
CA ARG A 36 -8.26 -23.62 -3.92
C ARG A 36 -7.55 -24.97 -4.05
N HIS A 37 -6.29 -25.03 -3.68
CA HIS A 37 -5.45 -26.23 -3.78
C HIS A 37 -4.99 -26.73 -2.42
N LEU A 38 -5.82 -26.56 -1.39
CA LEU A 38 -5.59 -27.13 -0.05
C LEU A 38 -5.44 -28.65 -0.19
N ARG A 39 -4.18 -29.10 -0.26
CA ARG A 39 -3.80 -30.49 -0.04
C ARG A 39 -4.18 -30.87 1.40
N PRO A 40 -4.24 -32.17 1.74
CA PRO A 40 -4.35 -32.62 3.13
C PRO A 40 -3.08 -32.23 3.90
N ALA A 41 -2.95 -30.95 4.23
CA ALA A 41 -2.00 -30.38 5.16
C ALA A 41 -2.68 -30.31 6.53
N SER A 42 -1.90 -30.41 7.60
CA SER A 42 -2.47 -30.29 8.94
C SER A 42 -3.14 -28.91 9.11
N PRO A 43 -4.29 -28.83 9.80
CA PRO A 43 -4.97 -27.56 10.05
C PRO A 43 -4.07 -26.49 10.69
N ALA A 44 -3.08 -26.91 11.49
CA ALA A 44 -2.09 -26.02 12.10
C ALA A 44 -1.23 -25.30 11.04
N VAL A 45 -0.69 -26.03 10.05
CA VAL A 45 0.15 -25.46 8.99
C VAL A 45 -0.66 -24.50 8.11
N VAL A 46 -1.92 -24.81 7.85
CA VAL A 46 -2.85 -23.91 7.14
C VAL A 46 -3.08 -22.64 7.95
N GLY A 47 -3.33 -22.78 9.26
CA GLY A 47 -3.55 -21.66 10.17
C GLY A 47 -2.36 -20.70 10.27
N ASP A 48 -1.14 -21.23 10.40
CA ASP A 48 0.08 -20.41 10.46
C ASP A 48 0.30 -19.64 9.16
N ARG A 49 0.10 -20.29 8.02
CA ARG A 49 0.26 -19.65 6.71
C ARG A 49 -0.80 -18.57 6.46
N MET A 50 -2.04 -18.79 6.92
CA MET A 50 -3.10 -17.78 6.85
C MET A 50 -2.81 -16.58 7.76
N ARG A 51 -2.33 -16.80 8.99
CA ARG A 51 -1.92 -15.72 9.90
C ARG A 51 -0.80 -14.88 9.28
N ALA A 52 0.27 -15.52 8.82
CA ALA A 52 1.39 -14.84 8.20
C ALA A 52 0.96 -14.05 6.94
N ALA A 53 0.06 -14.59 6.12
CA ALA A 53 -0.48 -13.87 4.97
C ALA A 53 -1.32 -12.65 5.38
N ASN A 54 -2.16 -12.78 6.41
CA ASN A 54 -3.00 -11.69 6.90
C ASN A 54 -2.18 -10.56 7.53
N GLU A 55 -1.20 -10.87 8.38
CA GLU A 55 -0.30 -9.87 8.97
C GLU A 55 0.42 -9.06 7.88
N ASN A 56 0.89 -9.76 6.85
CA ASN A 56 1.53 -9.17 5.68
C ASN A 56 0.59 -8.27 4.87
N ILE A 57 -0.66 -8.67 4.68
CA ILE A 57 -1.68 -7.85 4.00
C ILE A 57 -2.00 -6.60 4.82
N MET A 58 -2.25 -6.77 6.13
CA MET A 58 -2.55 -5.67 7.05
C MET A 58 -1.43 -4.62 7.09
N ARG A 59 -0.17 -5.06 7.10
CA ARG A 59 0.99 -4.15 7.06
C ARG A 59 1.02 -3.32 5.79
N LEU A 60 0.79 -3.95 4.64
CA LEU A 60 0.76 -3.28 3.34
C LEU A 60 -0.43 -2.31 3.23
N GLU A 61 -1.61 -2.71 3.71
CA GLU A 61 -2.80 -1.84 3.73
C GLU A 61 -2.59 -0.62 4.63
N THR A 62 -1.97 -0.80 5.80
CA THR A 62 -1.62 0.30 6.71
C THR A 62 -0.65 1.26 6.04
N ARG A 63 0.41 0.75 5.40
CA ARG A 63 1.38 1.59 4.69
C ARG A 63 0.74 2.35 3.54
N ARG A 64 -0.14 1.69 2.77
CA ARG A 64 -0.91 2.35 1.70
C ARG A 64 -1.76 3.49 2.23
N GLN A 65 -2.43 3.30 3.37
CA GLN A 65 -3.26 4.33 3.98
C GLN A 65 -2.42 5.54 4.41
N MET A 66 -1.30 5.31 5.09
CA MET A 66 -0.37 6.38 5.48
C MET A 66 0.13 7.18 4.28
N LEU A 67 0.48 6.52 3.18
CA LEU A 67 0.91 7.17 1.95
C LEU A 67 -0.22 7.99 1.30
N ARG A 68 -1.46 7.52 1.35
CA ARG A 68 -2.62 8.29 0.87
C ARG A 68 -2.89 9.53 1.72
N ASP A 69 -2.74 9.41 3.04
CA ASP A 69 -2.89 10.54 3.95
C ASP A 69 -1.79 11.60 3.72
N GLU A 70 -0.54 11.14 3.52
CA GLU A 70 0.58 12.00 3.14
C GLU A 70 0.34 12.68 1.78
N GLN A 71 -0.10 11.93 0.77
CA GLN A 71 -0.46 12.48 -0.55
C GLN A 71 -1.50 13.60 -0.43
N ARG A 72 -2.56 13.38 0.37
CA ARG A 72 -3.62 14.36 0.58
C ARG A 72 -3.09 15.63 1.27
N ALA A 73 -2.25 15.48 2.29
CA ALA A 73 -1.62 16.61 2.97
C ALA A 73 -0.75 17.44 2.02
N LEU A 74 0.05 16.77 1.18
CA LEU A 74 0.91 17.43 0.19
C LEU A 74 0.11 18.15 -0.91
N ILE A 75 -1.01 17.58 -1.36
CA ILE A 75 -1.91 18.25 -2.33
C ILE A 75 -2.49 19.53 -1.71
N VAL A 76 -2.99 19.46 -0.47
CA VAL A 76 -3.51 20.65 0.24
C VAL A 76 -2.41 21.70 0.37
N GLN A 77 -1.19 21.30 0.78
CA GLN A 77 -0.05 22.19 0.89
C GLN A 77 0.30 22.85 -0.46
N ALA A 78 0.30 22.09 -1.55
CA ALA A 78 0.58 22.60 -2.89
C ALA A 78 -0.44 23.67 -3.32
N VAL A 79 -1.73 23.43 -3.07
CA VAL A 79 -2.81 24.40 -3.37
C VAL A 79 -2.62 25.67 -2.54
N THR A 80 -2.38 25.56 -1.23
CA THR A 80 -2.17 26.73 -0.36
C THR A 80 -0.90 27.52 -0.73
N LEU A 81 0.13 26.88 -1.26
CA LEU A 81 1.34 27.55 -1.75
C LEU A 81 1.14 28.21 -3.11
N GLY A 82 0.25 27.69 -3.95
CA GLY A 82 -0.17 28.30 -5.21
C GLY A 82 -0.98 29.57 -5.00
N ASP A 83 -1.99 29.51 -4.12
CA ASP A 83 -2.89 30.63 -3.78
C ASP A 83 -2.20 31.87 -3.18
N ARG A 84 -0.98 31.75 -2.67
CA ARG A 84 -0.21 32.87 -2.10
C ARG A 84 0.73 33.55 -3.10
N ARG A 85 0.80 33.05 -4.33
CA ARG A 85 1.67 33.59 -5.39
C ARG A 85 0.91 34.36 -6.46
N ASP A 86 -0.42 34.37 -6.39
CA ASP A 86 -1.32 35.22 -7.16
C ASP A 86 -1.74 36.44 -6.32
#